data_AF-A0A0F3QHS1-F1
#
_entry.id   AF-A0A0F3QHS1-F1
#
_cell.length_a   1.000
_cell.length_b   1.000
_cell.length_c   1.000
_cell.angle_alpha   90.00
_cell.angle_beta   90.00
_cell.angle_gamma   90.00
#
_symmetry.space_group_name_H-M   'P 1'
#
loop_
_entity.id
_entity.type
_entity.pdbx_description
1 polymer ?
#
loop_
_entity_poly.entity_id
_entity_poly.type
_entity_poly.pdbx_seq_one_letter_code
_entity_poly.pdbx_strand_id
1 'polypeptide(L)'
;MSNIAIATAQYNLVNSYRFPQINLQGSVNRTKTSKQLKQPNQPKISNNFGLGSVLNYEIDLWGLAANASESARRTLLASEYSKEAVRLTVISNVTISYFNILALDKQIYLTKRLIETQTEIYKLTQKLYDLGVGDLISVSEAASELALTNSPIISQSKSG
;
A
#
# COMPACT_ATOMS: atom_id res chain seq x y z
N MET A 1 -9.97 3.21 -2.80
CA MET A 1 -10.81 4.11 -3.63
C MET A 1 -10.97 5.50 -3.02
N SER A 2 -10.92 5.65 -1.69
CA SER A 2 -10.99 6.96 -1.01
C SER A 2 -10.04 8.03 -1.59
N ASN A 3 -8.79 7.66 -1.92
CA ASN A 3 -7.78 8.62 -2.39
C ASN A 3 -8.10 9.25 -3.76
N ILE A 4 -8.65 8.49 -4.72
CA ILE A 4 -9.04 9.02 -6.05
C ILE A 4 -10.28 9.90 -5.92
N ALA A 5 -11.24 9.50 -5.08
CA ALA A 5 -12.45 10.31 -4.83
C ALA A 5 -12.10 11.65 -4.19
N ILE A 6 -11.20 11.66 -3.20
CA ILE A 6 -10.68 12.90 -2.58
C ILE A 6 -9.94 13.76 -3.62
N ALA A 7 -9.06 13.16 -4.44
CA ALA A 7 -8.33 13.88 -5.47
C ALA A 7 -9.28 14.48 -6.55
N THR A 8 -10.36 13.75 -6.88
CA THR A 8 -11.40 14.23 -7.81
C THR A 8 -12.18 15.39 -7.21
N ALA A 9 -12.57 15.29 -5.94
CA ALA A 9 -13.26 16.37 -5.22
C ALA A 9 -12.39 17.63 -5.12
N GLN A 10 -11.09 17.47 -4.84
CA GLN A 10 -10.13 18.57 -4.82
C GLN A 10 -9.97 19.21 -6.20
N TYR A 11 -9.82 18.41 -7.27
CA TYR A 11 -9.78 18.94 -8.63
C TYR A 11 -11.03 19.74 -8.98
N ASN A 12 -12.22 19.22 -8.66
CA ASN A 12 -13.48 19.91 -8.92
C ASN A 12 -13.60 21.24 -8.16
N LEU A 13 -13.15 21.27 -6.90
CA LEU A 13 -13.12 22.49 -6.08
C LEU A 13 -12.16 23.54 -6.62
N VAL A 14 -10.97 23.15 -7.07
CA VAL A 14 -10.02 24.11 -7.65
C VAL A 14 -10.50 24.58 -9.03
N ASN A 15 -11.07 23.69 -9.83
CA ASN A 15 -11.63 24.04 -11.14
C ASN A 15 -12.87 24.95 -11.02
N SER A 16 -13.64 24.89 -9.92
CA SER A 16 -14.81 25.75 -9.75
C SER A 16 -14.44 27.22 -9.66
N TYR A 17 -13.25 27.57 -9.17
CA TYR A 17 -12.77 28.97 -9.10
C TYR A 17 -12.63 29.65 -10.48
N ARG A 18 -12.65 28.88 -11.57
CA ARG A 18 -12.65 29.42 -12.94
C ARG A 18 -14.03 29.91 -13.39
N PHE A 19 -15.06 29.66 -12.59
CA PHE A 19 -16.45 30.03 -12.87
C PHE A 19 -17.00 30.95 -11.79
N PRO A 20 -17.98 31.82 -12.12
CA PRO A 20 -18.65 32.66 -11.13
C PRO A 20 -19.22 31.82 -9.97
N GLN A 21 -18.95 32.25 -8.75
CA GLN A 21 -19.44 31.63 -7.52
C GLN A 21 -20.64 32.41 -7.01
N ILE A 22 -21.80 31.76 -6.91
CA ILE A 22 -22.99 32.32 -6.29
C ILE A 22 -23.19 31.73 -4.90
N ASN A 23 -23.28 32.60 -3.89
CA ASN A 23 -23.52 32.21 -2.51
C ASN A 23 -24.87 32.78 -2.07
N LEU A 24 -25.70 31.96 -1.45
CA LEU A 24 -26.93 32.39 -0.82
C LEU A 24 -26.70 32.49 0.69
N GLN A 25 -27.07 33.63 1.28
CA GLN A 25 -26.86 33.90 2.68
C GLN A 25 -28.14 34.44 3.33
N GLY A 26 -28.55 33.78 4.41
CA GLY A 26 -29.62 34.21 5.29
C GLY A 26 -29.05 34.50 6.68
N SER A 27 -29.49 35.57 7.31
CA SER A 27 -29.07 35.95 8.66
C SER A 27 -30.26 36.38 9.50
N VAL A 28 -30.21 36.00 10.78
CA VAL A 28 -31.15 36.47 11.80
C VAL A 28 -30.31 36.93 12.97
N ASN A 29 -30.43 38.20 13.34
CA ASN A 29 -29.62 38.79 14.39
C ASN A 29 -30.52 39.55 15.37
N ARG A 30 -30.47 39.17 16.64
CA ARG A 30 -31.15 39.89 17.73
C ARG A 30 -30.12 40.55 18.62
N THR A 31 -30.18 41.87 18.70
CA THR A 31 -29.26 42.66 19.52
C THR A 31 -30.03 43.35 20.64
N LYS A 32 -29.55 43.21 21.88
CA LYS A 32 -30.08 43.93 23.05
C LYS A 32 -29.02 44.92 23.53
N THR A 33 -29.30 46.21 23.39
CA THR A 33 -28.37 47.27 23.79
C THR A 33 -28.56 47.59 25.27
N SER A 34 -27.43 47.68 26.02
CA SER A 34 -27.48 48.05 27.44
C SER A 34 -27.99 49.48 27.63
N LYS A 35 -28.63 49.75 28.77
CA LYS A 35 -29.21 51.07 29.08
C LYS A 35 -28.15 52.18 29.13
N GLN A 36 -26.92 51.89 29.55
CA GLN A 36 -25.83 52.88 29.59
C GLN A 36 -25.32 53.31 28.21
N LEU A 37 -25.57 52.51 27.17
CA LEU A 37 -25.06 52.75 25.80
C LEU A 37 -26.20 53.11 24.82
N LYS A 38 -27.42 53.31 25.33
CA LYS A 38 -28.61 53.59 24.51
C LYS A 38 -28.64 55.06 24.10
N GLN A 39 -28.56 55.35 22.80
CA GLN A 39 -28.81 56.71 22.28
C GLN A 39 -30.32 57.04 22.30
N PRO A 40 -30.72 58.33 22.35
CA PRO A 40 -32.12 58.75 22.24
C PRO A 40 -32.78 58.18 20.97
N ASN A 41 -34.05 57.77 21.05
CA ASN A 41 -34.82 57.12 19.96
C ASN A 41 -34.35 55.75 19.43
N GLN A 42 -33.36 55.09 20.04
CA GLN A 42 -32.97 53.73 19.64
C GLN A 42 -33.75 52.63 20.40
N PRO A 43 -34.21 51.55 19.75
CA PRO A 43 -34.88 50.44 20.42
C PRO A 43 -33.92 49.64 21.31
N LYS A 44 -34.37 49.23 22.50
CA LYS A 44 -33.58 48.41 23.45
C LYS A 44 -33.28 47.00 22.91
N ILE A 45 -34.18 46.50 22.07
CA ILE A 45 -34.08 45.21 21.40
C ILE A 45 -34.31 45.48 19.92
N SER A 46 -33.36 45.06 19.08
CA SER A 46 -33.47 45.10 17.63
C SER A 46 -33.42 43.67 17.09
N ASN A 47 -34.30 43.37 16.12
CA ASN A 47 -34.32 42.10 15.39
C ASN A 47 -34.09 42.42 13.91
N ASN A 48 -32.99 41.91 13.35
CA ASN A 48 -32.64 42.08 11.96
C ASN A 48 -32.74 40.72 11.27
N PHE A 49 -33.45 40.70 10.14
CA PHE A 49 -33.54 39.54 9.25
C PHE A 49 -32.95 39.97 7.91
N GLY A 50 -32.03 39.18 7.38
CA GLY A 50 -31.41 39.41 6.08
C GLY A 50 -31.52 38.16 5.23
N LEU A 51 -31.85 38.34 3.96
CA LEU A 51 -31.72 37.32 2.93
C LEU A 51 -31.11 38.00 1.71
N GLY A 52 -30.04 37.41 1.17
CA GLY A 52 -29.38 37.95 0.00
C GLY A 52 -28.49 36.91 -0.66
N SER A 53 -28.06 37.21 -1.87
CA SER A 53 -27.09 36.40 -2.62
C SER A 53 -25.89 37.24 -3.02
N VAL A 54 -24.72 36.63 -3.03
CA VAL A 54 -23.46 37.27 -3.45
C VAL A 54 -22.89 36.49 -4.63
N LEU A 55 -22.69 37.18 -5.75
CA LEU A 55 -22.00 36.66 -6.92
C LEU A 55 -20.56 37.19 -6.92
N ASN A 56 -19.60 36.28 -6.91
CA ASN A 56 -18.17 36.59 -6.99
C ASN A 56 -17.60 35.97 -8.26
N TYR A 57 -16.90 36.76 -9.07
CA TYR A 57 -16.19 36.25 -10.24
C TYR A 57 -14.85 36.97 -10.38
N GLU A 58 -13.79 36.19 -10.49
CA GLU A 58 -12.43 36.68 -10.70
C GLU A 58 -12.03 36.45 -12.15
N ILE A 59 -11.54 37.51 -12.81
CA ILE A 59 -11.06 37.42 -14.19
C ILE A 59 -9.60 36.95 -14.15
N ASP A 60 -9.34 35.77 -14.71
CA ASP A 60 -8.00 35.16 -14.73
C ASP A 60 -7.14 35.74 -15.86
N LEU A 61 -6.53 36.90 -15.63
CA LEU A 61 -5.67 37.58 -16.62
C LEU A 61 -4.30 36.91 -16.81
N TRP A 62 -3.82 36.20 -15.78
CA TRP A 62 -2.46 35.66 -15.71
C TRP A 62 -2.40 34.13 -15.72
N GLY A 63 -3.55 33.47 -15.80
CA GLY A 63 -3.65 32.01 -15.78
C GLY A 63 -3.45 31.38 -14.40
N LEU A 64 -3.60 32.14 -13.30
CA LEU A 64 -3.40 31.60 -11.95
C LEU A 64 -4.40 30.49 -11.64
N ALA A 65 -5.70 30.73 -11.91
CA ALA A 65 -6.75 29.75 -11.67
C ALA A 65 -6.67 28.58 -12.67
N ALA A 66 -6.33 28.87 -13.93
CA ALA A 66 -6.09 27.85 -14.94
C ALA A 66 -4.94 26.90 -14.57
N ASN A 67 -3.80 27.46 -14.15
CA ASN A 67 -2.62 26.68 -13.75
C ASN A 67 -2.87 25.89 -12.45
N ALA A 68 -3.59 26.47 -11.49
CA ALA A 68 -3.99 25.75 -10.28
C ALA A 68 -4.90 24.55 -10.59
N SER A 69 -5.88 24.72 -11.48
CA SER A 69 -6.77 23.64 -11.93
C SER A 69 -6.00 22.54 -12.66
N GLU A 70 -5.08 22.90 -13.55
CA GLU A 70 -4.24 21.94 -14.26
C GLU A 70 -3.33 21.17 -13.28
N SER A 71 -2.73 21.85 -12.30
CA SER A 71 -1.95 21.20 -11.24
C SER A 71 -2.78 20.18 -10.43
N ALA A 72 -4.01 20.56 -10.04
CA ALA A 72 -4.92 19.66 -9.35
C ALA A 72 -5.31 18.45 -10.23
N ARG A 73 -5.49 18.65 -11.54
CA ARG A 73 -5.72 17.57 -12.51
C ARG A 73 -4.55 16.60 -12.58
N ARG A 74 -3.31 17.12 -12.60
CA ARG A 74 -2.10 16.27 -12.59
C ARG A 74 -2.00 15.44 -11.31
N THR A 75 -2.40 16.00 -10.18
CA THR A 75 -2.50 15.27 -8.91
C THR A 75 -3.53 14.14 -8.96
N LEU A 76 -4.70 14.37 -9.56
CA LEU A 76 -5.71 13.32 -9.79
C LEU A 76 -5.14 12.18 -10.65
N LEU A 77 -4.54 12.50 -11.80
CA LEU A 77 -3.92 11.50 -12.68
C LEU A 77 -2.81 10.72 -11.97
N ALA A 78 -1.99 11.39 -11.16
CA ALA A 78 -0.96 10.71 -10.36
C ALA A 78 -1.56 9.70 -9.37
N SER A 79 -2.72 10.03 -8.77
CA SER A 79 -3.46 9.09 -7.91
C SER A 79 -3.96 7.86 -8.69
N GLU A 80 -4.44 8.05 -9.92
CA GLU A 80 -4.86 6.96 -10.81
C GLU A 80 -3.69 6.06 -11.20
N TYR A 81 -2.55 6.62 -11.59
CA TYR A 81 -1.34 5.84 -11.88
C TYR A 81 -0.80 5.12 -10.64
N SER A 82 -0.91 5.73 -9.46
CA SER A 82 -0.51 5.10 -8.20
C SER A 82 -1.37 3.86 -7.91
N LYS A 83 -2.66 3.88 -8.23
CA LYS A 83 -3.53 2.70 -8.13
C LYS A 83 -3.05 1.58 -9.06
N GLU A 84 -2.69 1.88 -10.30
CA GLU A 84 -2.20 0.85 -11.23
C GLU A 84 -0.83 0.31 -10.81
N ALA A 85 0.06 1.16 -10.28
CA ALA A 85 1.34 0.73 -9.73
C ALA A 85 1.15 -0.22 -8.53
N VAL A 86 0.23 0.09 -7.60
CA VAL A 86 -0.10 -0.81 -6.49
C VAL A 86 -0.64 -2.14 -7.00
N ARG A 87 -1.51 -2.12 -8.02
CA ARG A 87 -2.04 -3.33 -8.65
C ARG A 87 -0.93 -4.19 -9.24
N LEU A 88 0.00 -3.60 -10.00
CA LEU A 88 1.15 -4.30 -10.55
C LEU A 88 2.01 -4.92 -9.45
N THR A 89 2.31 -4.16 -8.38
CA THR A 89 3.07 -4.66 -7.23
C THR A 89 2.41 -5.87 -6.58
N VAL A 90 1.09 -5.84 -6.39
CA VAL A 90 0.36 -6.99 -5.83
C VAL A 90 0.48 -8.22 -6.74
N ILE A 91 0.29 -8.05 -8.05
CA ILE A 91 0.43 -9.15 -9.02
C ILE A 91 1.86 -9.72 -9.00
N SER A 92 2.86 -8.85 -9.00
CA SER A 92 4.27 -9.24 -8.94
C SER A 92 4.59 -10.01 -7.66
N ASN A 93 4.11 -9.53 -6.51
CA ASN A 93 4.33 -10.20 -5.23
C ASN A 93 3.70 -11.59 -5.21
N VAL A 94 2.45 -11.73 -5.69
CA VAL A 94 1.79 -13.03 -5.79
C VAL A 94 2.55 -13.97 -6.73
N THR A 95 3.04 -13.46 -7.86
CA THR A 95 3.81 -14.24 -8.84
C THR A 95 5.14 -14.73 -8.24
N ILE A 96 5.88 -13.84 -7.57
CA ILE A 96 7.14 -14.20 -6.89
C ILE A 96 6.88 -15.23 -5.79
N SER A 97 5.86 -15.02 -4.95
CA SER A 97 5.50 -15.97 -3.90
C SER A 97 5.13 -17.34 -4.46
N TYR A 98 4.39 -17.40 -5.57
CA TYR A 98 4.04 -18.66 -6.23
C TYR A 98 5.29 -19.41 -6.72
N PHE A 99 6.20 -18.73 -7.42
CA PHE A 99 7.43 -19.37 -7.90
C PHE A 99 8.37 -19.75 -6.76
N ASN A 100 8.40 -19.01 -5.65
CA ASN A 100 9.17 -19.39 -4.47
C ASN A 100 8.66 -20.69 -3.86
N ILE A 101 7.34 -20.88 -3.74
CA ILE A 101 6.76 -22.14 -3.26
C ILE A 101 7.12 -23.28 -4.21
N LEU A 102 6.96 -23.08 -5.53
CA LEU A 102 7.31 -24.11 -6.52
C LEU A 102 8.80 -24.48 -6.47
N ALA A 103 9.68 -23.50 -6.31
CA ALA A 103 11.12 -23.73 -6.18
C ALA A 103 11.46 -24.50 -4.91
N LEU A 104 10.85 -24.15 -3.77
CA LEU A 104 11.01 -24.86 -2.50
C LEU A 104 10.53 -26.30 -2.59
N ASP A 105 9.38 -26.56 -3.21
CA ASP A 105 8.86 -27.92 -3.42
C ASP A 105 9.84 -28.77 -4.25
N LYS A 106 10.40 -28.19 -5.32
CA LYS A 106 11.43 -28.86 -6.13
C LYS A 106 12.72 -29.09 -5.35
N GLN A 107 13.15 -28.12 -4.54
CA GLN A 107 14.32 -28.27 -3.69
C GLN A 107 14.13 -29.42 -2.70
N ILE A 108 12.99 -29.48 -2.01
CA ILE A 108 12.66 -30.58 -1.08
C ILE A 108 12.66 -31.93 -1.80
N TYR A 109 12.06 -32.00 -2.99
CA TYR A 109 12.04 -33.22 -3.80
C TYR A 109 13.45 -33.71 -4.15
N LEU A 110 14.30 -32.81 -4.67
CA LEU A 110 15.68 -33.13 -5.04
C LEU A 110 16.52 -33.52 -3.83
N THR A 111 16.39 -32.80 -2.71
CA THR A 111 17.13 -33.12 -1.48
C THR A 111 16.74 -34.49 -0.93
N LYS A 112 15.45 -34.85 -0.93
CA LYS A 112 15.01 -36.20 -0.55
C LYS A 112 15.64 -37.28 -1.44
N ARG A 113 15.65 -37.05 -2.76
CA ARG A 113 16.26 -38.00 -3.71
C ARG A 113 17.77 -38.14 -3.52
N LEU A 114 18.44 -37.05 -3.17
CA LEU A 114 19.87 -37.06 -2.84
C LEU A 114 20.13 -37.88 -1.58
N ILE A 115 19.33 -37.71 -0.53
CA ILE A 115 19.44 -38.52 0.71
C ILE A 115 19.27 -40.01 0.42
N GLU A 116 18.28 -40.38 -0.39
CA GLU A 116 18.07 -41.78 -0.80
C GLU A 116 19.34 -42.34 -1.47
N THR A 117 19.90 -41.60 -2.42
CA THR A 117 21.12 -42.00 -3.16
C THR A 117 22.33 -42.14 -2.23
N GLN A 118 22.56 -41.17 -1.34
CA GLN A 118 23.66 -41.23 -0.38
C GLN A 118 23.49 -42.34 0.65
N THR A 119 22.24 -42.65 1.02
CA THR A 119 21.94 -43.79 1.89
C THR A 119 22.28 -45.12 1.22
N GLU A 120 22.02 -45.25 -0.08
CA GLU A 120 22.40 -46.44 -0.85
C GLU A 120 23.93 -46.58 -0.98
N ILE A 121 24.65 -45.47 -1.23
CA ILE A 121 26.12 -45.44 -1.27
C ILE A 121 26.71 -45.89 0.07
N TYR A 122 26.25 -45.32 1.19
CA TYR A 122 26.70 -45.73 2.52
C TYR A 122 26.45 -47.22 2.80
N LYS A 123 25.27 -47.74 2.44
CA LYS A 123 24.97 -49.18 2.59
C LYS A 123 25.87 -50.05 1.72
N LEU A 124 26.22 -49.59 0.53
CA LEU A 124 27.11 -50.31 -0.38
C LEU A 124 28.55 -50.35 0.15
N THR A 125 29.10 -49.20 0.57
CA THR A 125 30.46 -49.13 1.10
C THR A 125 30.60 -49.94 2.40
N GLN A 126 29.59 -49.87 3.27
CA GLN A 126 29.55 -50.71 4.49
C GLN A 126 29.60 -52.20 4.14
N LYS A 127 28.79 -52.67 3.19
CA LYS A 127 28.79 -54.08 2.77
C LYS A 127 30.15 -54.52 2.19
N LEU A 128 30.80 -53.68 1.39
CA LEU A 128 32.11 -54.00 0.82
C LEU A 128 33.18 -54.11 1.92
N TYR A 129 33.15 -53.22 2.90
CA TYR A 129 34.01 -53.30 4.08
C TYR A 129 33.76 -54.58 4.90
N ASP A 130 32.49 -54.92 5.17
CA ASP A 130 32.13 -56.13 5.92
C ASP A 130 32.56 -57.43 5.21
N LEU A 131 32.61 -57.41 3.87
CA LEU A 131 33.13 -58.51 3.03
C LEU A 131 34.65 -58.52 2.89
N GLY A 132 35.36 -57.56 3.49
CA GLY A 132 36.83 -57.46 3.46
C GLY A 132 37.41 -56.97 2.13
N VAL A 133 36.57 -56.47 1.21
CA VAL A 133 36.98 -55.95 -0.11
C VAL A 133 36.92 -54.42 -0.21
N GLY A 134 36.57 -53.74 0.88
CA GLY A 134 36.54 -52.28 1.01
C GLY A 134 37.32 -51.80 2.23
N ASP A 135 37.40 -50.47 2.41
CA ASP A 135 38.13 -49.83 3.50
C ASP A 135 37.23 -49.01 4.44
N LEU A 136 37.71 -48.76 5.65
CA LEU A 136 36.97 -47.99 6.66
C LEU A 136 36.89 -46.50 6.31
N ILE A 137 37.86 -45.98 5.56
CA ILE A 137 37.87 -44.57 5.15
C ILE A 137 36.70 -44.27 4.21
N SER A 138 36.41 -45.11 3.21
CA SER A 138 35.27 -44.92 2.30
C SER A 138 33.92 -44.98 3.04
N VAL A 139 33.82 -45.82 4.08
CA VAL A 139 32.63 -45.88 4.94
C VAL A 139 32.46 -44.58 5.72
N SER A 140 33.55 -44.07 6.31
CA SER A 140 33.56 -42.83 7.08
C SER A 140 33.24 -41.60 6.20
N GLU A 141 33.77 -41.56 4.98
CA GLU A 141 33.48 -40.53 3.98
C GLU A 141 31.99 -40.55 3.60
N ALA A 142 31.45 -41.72 3.23
CA ALA A 142 30.03 -41.85 2.88
C ALA A 142 29.09 -41.50 4.05
N ALA A 143 29.44 -41.90 5.28
CA ALA A 143 28.68 -41.55 6.47
C ALA A 143 28.68 -40.03 6.73
N SER A 144 29.84 -39.39 6.54
CA SER A 144 29.98 -37.93 6.69
C SER A 144 29.16 -37.18 5.65
N GLU A 145 29.18 -37.61 4.40
CA GLU A 145 28.43 -36.97 3.31
C GLU A 145 26.91 -37.12 3.47
N LEU A 146 26.45 -38.29 3.93
CA LEU A 146 25.05 -38.51 4.30
C LEU A 146 24.62 -37.61 5.46
N ALA A 147 25.47 -37.47 6.50
CA ALA A 147 25.17 -36.62 7.65
C ALA A 147 25.03 -35.13 7.24
N LEU A 148 25.91 -34.64 6.36
CA LEU A 148 25.83 -33.27 5.82
C LEU A 148 24.53 -33.04 5.04
N THR A 149 24.10 -34.04 4.26
CA THR A 149 22.89 -33.94 3.43
C THR A 149 21.59 -33.98 4.26
N ASN A 150 21.59 -34.70 5.40
CA ASN A 150 20.43 -34.79 6.29
C ASN A 150 20.18 -33.51 7.12
N SER A 151 21.23 -32.73 7.39
CA SER A 151 21.15 -31.51 8.21
C SER A 151 20.09 -30.48 7.76
N PRO A 152 20.02 -30.07 6.47
CA PRO A 152 19.10 -29.02 6.01
C PRO A 152 17.60 -29.39 6.06
N ILE A 153 17.22 -30.68 5.99
CA ILE A 153 15.80 -31.08 6.11
C ILE A 153 15.33 -31.06 7.57
N ILE A 154 16.19 -31.43 8.51
CA ILE A 154 15.87 -31.46 9.94
C ILE A 154 15.63 -30.05 10.49
N SER A 155 16.34 -29.03 9.98
CA SER A 155 16.11 -27.63 10.35
C SER A 155 14.83 -27.05 9.75
N GLN A 156 14.50 -27.40 8.50
CA GLN A 156 13.24 -26.98 7.87
C GLN A 156 12.00 -27.62 8.51
N SER A 157 12.08 -28.87 8.98
CA SER A 157 10.99 -29.59 9.66
C SER A 157 10.64 -29.01 11.04
N LYS A 158 11.52 -28.25 11.70
CA LYS A 158 11.29 -27.71 13.05
C LYS A 158 10.69 -26.30 13.06
N SER A 159 10.51 -25.69 11.90
CA SER A 159 10.23 -24.26 11.75
C SER A 159 8.82 -23.95 11.21
N GLY A 160 8.01 -24.97 10.92
CA GLY A 160 6.60 -24.87 10.53
C GLY A 160 5.71 -25.47 11.60
#